data_AF-A0A7X2T086-F1
#
_entry.id   AF-A0A7X2T086-F1
#
_cell.length_a   1.000
_cell.length_b   1.000
_cell.length_c   1.000
_cell.angle_alpha   90.00
_cell.angle_beta   90.00
_cell.angle_gamma   90.00
#
_symmetry.space_group_name_H-M   'P 1'
#
loop_
_entity.id
_entity.type
_entity.pdbx_description
1 polymer ?
#
loop_
_entity_poly.entity_id
_entity_poly.type
_entity_poly.pdbx_seq_one_letter_code
_entity_poly.pdbx_strand_id
1 'polypeptide(L)'
;MNRQRDKQINFRLSSDELEIFNKNVEKSKLKKSEYLRRCILEKEIIVIDDLKELVMEMKILSSNMSNMLSSTDNKSEVKELMAMKQELNAVWKEVVKSLRRVND
;
A
#
# COMPACT_ATOMS: atom_id res chain seq x y z
N MET A 1 -37.29 -8.13 24.75
CA MET A 1 -36.28 -7.05 24.61
C MET A 1 -35.79 -7.06 23.19
N ASN A 2 -36.07 -6.00 22.43
CA ASN A 2 -35.56 -5.87 21.07
C ASN A 2 -34.08 -5.46 21.16
N ARG A 3 -33.16 -6.24 20.58
CA ARG A 3 -31.73 -5.89 20.59
C ARG A 3 -31.52 -4.73 19.63
N GLN A 4 -30.86 -3.67 20.10
CA GLN A 4 -30.54 -2.50 19.26
C GLN A 4 -29.60 -2.86 18.09
N ARG A 5 -28.86 -3.98 18.22
CA ARG A 5 -28.02 -4.56 17.16
C ARG A 5 -28.39 -6.05 17.03
N ASP A 6 -29.16 -6.38 15.99
CA ASP A 6 -29.77 -7.69 15.74
C ASP A 6 -29.06 -8.50 14.64
N LYS A 7 -28.33 -7.83 13.74
CA LYS A 7 -27.55 -8.48 12.68
C LYS A 7 -26.22 -9.05 13.21
N GLN A 8 -25.91 -10.28 12.82
CA GLN A 8 -24.67 -10.97 13.19
C GLN A 8 -23.84 -11.32 11.94
N ILE A 9 -22.52 -11.23 12.08
CA ILE A 9 -21.54 -11.68 11.09
C ILE A 9 -20.72 -12.79 11.76
N ASN A 10 -20.66 -13.96 11.13
CA ASN A 10 -19.91 -15.11 11.64
C ASN A 10 -18.63 -15.28 10.80
N PHE A 11 -17.51 -15.53 11.46
CA PHE A 11 -16.22 -15.79 10.83
C PHE A 11 -15.61 -17.07 11.41
N ARG A 12 -14.87 -17.81 10.58
CA ARG A 12 -14.12 -19.00 11.00
C ARG A 12 -12.65 -18.62 11.09
N LEU A 13 -11.99 -19.12 12.13
CA LEU A 13 -10.55 -18.95 12.35
C LEU A 13 -9.94 -20.33 12.54
N SER A 14 -8.73 -20.52 12.03
CA SER A 14 -7.85 -21.59 12.47
C SER A 14 -7.42 -21.38 13.93
N SER A 15 -6.81 -22.40 14.53
CA SER A 15 -6.32 -22.33 15.92
C SER A 15 -5.30 -21.19 16.10
N ASP A 16 -4.37 -21.04 15.15
CA ASP A 16 -3.30 -20.04 15.19
C ASP A 16 -3.87 -18.61 15.05
N GLU A 17 -4.81 -18.41 14.14
CA GLU A 17 -5.49 -17.12 13.96
C GLU A 17 -6.31 -16.73 15.20
N LEU A 18 -6.93 -17.71 15.88
CA LEU A 18 -7.68 -17.47 17.10
C LEU A 18 -6.77 -17.01 18.26
N GLU A 19 -5.56 -17.56 18.37
CA GLU A 19 -4.58 -17.14 19.36
C GLU A 19 -4.15 -15.68 19.12
N ILE A 20 -3.82 -15.34 17.87
CA ILE A 20 -3.47 -13.98 17.47
C ILE A 20 -4.63 -13.02 17.78
N PHE A 21 -5.87 -13.40 17.44
CA PHE A 21 -7.05 -12.60 17.72
C PHE A 21 -7.22 -12.32 19.22
N ASN A 22 -7.13 -13.35 20.08
CA ASN A 22 -7.29 -13.18 21.52
C ASN A 22 -6.21 -12.25 22.10
N LYS A 23 -4.95 -12.41 21.68
CA LYS A 23 -3.84 -11.53 22.10
C LYS A 23 -4.09 -10.07 21.71
N ASN A 24 -4.65 -9.84 20.52
CA ASN A 24 -4.95 -8.48 20.06
C ASN A 24 -6.14 -7.87 20.82
N VAL A 25 -7.17 -8.64 21.13
CA VAL A 25 -8.27 -8.21 21.99
C VAL A 25 -7.76 -7.84 23.38
N GLU A 26 -6.92 -8.67 23.99
CA GLU A 26 -6.36 -8.41 25.32
C GLU A 26 -5.53 -7.12 25.34
N LYS A 27 -4.64 -6.93 24.35
CA LYS A 27 -3.86 -5.69 24.20
C LYS A 27 -4.73 -4.45 24.04
N SER A 28 -5.88 -4.59 23.36
CA SER A 28 -6.80 -3.46 23.11
C SER A 28 -7.54 -2.99 24.36
N LYS A 29 -7.63 -3.83 25.41
CA LYS A 29 -8.45 -3.60 26.61
C LYS A 29 -9.95 -3.40 26.33
N LEU A 30 -10.44 -3.81 25.15
CA LEU A 30 -11.84 -3.74 24.76
C LEU A 30 -12.52 -5.11 24.88
N LYS A 31 -13.86 -5.11 24.95
CA LYS A 31 -14.63 -6.36 24.79
C LYS A 31 -14.49 -6.86 23.36
N LYS A 32 -14.44 -8.18 23.15
CA LYS A 32 -14.32 -8.83 21.82
C LYS A 32 -15.20 -8.19 20.74
N SER A 33 -16.49 -7.97 21.03
CA SER A 33 -17.42 -7.39 20.05
C SER A 33 -17.14 -5.91 19.73
N GLU A 34 -16.61 -5.15 20.68
CA GLU A 34 -16.26 -3.75 20.49
C GLU A 34 -14.95 -3.63 19.73
N TYR A 35 -13.94 -4.42 20.12
CA TYR A 35 -12.69 -4.55 19.38
C TYR A 35 -12.94 -4.86 17.90
N LEU A 36 -13.74 -5.91 17.63
CA LEU A 36 -14.04 -6.33 16.26
C LEU A 36 -14.78 -5.24 15.47
N ARG A 37 -15.72 -4.52 16.12
CA ARG A 37 -16.42 -3.40 15.48
C ARG A 37 -15.47 -2.26 15.11
N ARG A 38 -14.55 -1.88 16.00
CA ARG A 38 -13.54 -0.85 15.69
C ARG A 38 -12.65 -1.31 14.54
N CYS A 39 -12.17 -2.55 14.57
CA CYS A 39 -11.35 -3.09 13.49
C CYS A 39 -12.06 -3.14 12.13
N ILE A 40 -13.37 -3.39 12.09
CA ILE A 40 -14.14 -3.49 10.83
C ILE A 40 -14.62 -2.12 10.34
N LEU A 41 -15.05 -1.24 11.25
CA LEU A 41 -15.73 0.00 10.91
C LEU A 41 -14.83 1.24 10.97
N GLU A 42 -13.80 1.23 11.80
CA GLU A 42 -12.92 2.38 12.03
C GLU A 42 -11.56 2.23 11.35
N LYS A 43 -11.21 1.02 10.87
CA LYS A 43 -9.99 0.83 10.09
C LYS A 43 -10.20 1.35 8.67
N GLU A 44 -9.45 2.38 8.31
CA GLU A 44 -9.41 2.89 6.95
C GLU A 44 -8.78 1.84 6.03
N ILE A 45 -9.50 1.44 4.99
CA ILE A 45 -8.99 0.55 3.94
C ILE A 45 -8.90 1.40 2.68
N ILE A 46 -7.68 1.81 2.34
CA ILE A 46 -7.41 2.59 1.13
C ILE A 46 -7.09 1.58 0.03
N VAL A 47 -8.01 1.46 -0.94
CA VAL A 47 -7.79 0.69 -2.16
C VAL A 47 -7.19 1.64 -3.20
N ILE A 48 -6.00 1.31 -3.69
CA ILE A 48 -5.35 2.02 -4.78
C ILE A 48 -5.44 1.12 -6.01
N ASP A 49 -6.42 1.40 -6.84
CA ASP A 49 -6.56 0.74 -8.13
C ASP A 49 -5.37 1.10 -9.04
N ASP A 50 -5.02 0.20 -9.95
CA ASP A 50 -3.99 0.37 -10.98
C ASP A 50 -2.55 0.66 -10.49
N LEU A 51 -2.25 0.44 -9.20
CA LEU A 51 -0.89 0.63 -8.66
C LEU A 51 0.13 -0.28 -9.33
N LYS A 52 -0.27 -1.51 -9.67
CA LYS A 52 0.62 -2.50 -10.28
C LYS A 52 1.00 -2.06 -11.70
N GLU A 53 0.04 -1.54 -12.44
CA GLU A 53 0.16 -1.00 -13.79
C GLU A 53 1.10 0.20 -13.78
N LEU A 54 0.87 1.17 -12.89
CA LEU A 54 1.74 2.34 -12.69
C LEU A 54 3.20 1.91 -12.42
N VAL A 55 3.42 0.96 -11.52
CA VAL A 55 4.77 0.46 -11.18
C VAL A 55 5.43 -0.23 -12.39
N MET A 56 4.67 -1.00 -13.17
CA MET A 56 5.18 -1.64 -14.38
C MET A 56 5.58 -0.61 -15.44
N GLU A 57 4.74 0.38 -15.71
CA GLU A 57 5.04 1.45 -16.67
C GLU A 57 6.28 2.24 -16.27
N MET A 58 6.40 2.64 -14.99
CA MET A 58 7.59 3.32 -14.48
C MET A 58 8.86 2.48 -14.64
N LYS A 59 8.77 1.16 -14.45
CA LYS A 59 9.91 0.25 -14.66
C LYS A 59 10.32 0.18 -16.13
N ILE A 60 9.35 0.11 -17.04
CA ILE A 60 9.60 0.11 -18.48
C ILE A 60 10.27 1.42 -18.90
N LEU A 61 9.73 2.57 -18.48
CA LEU A 61 10.31 3.89 -18.74
C LEU A 61 11.77 3.98 -18.25
N SER A 62 12.02 3.58 -17.00
CA SER A 62 13.37 3.58 -16.42
C SER A 62 14.35 2.68 -17.19
N SER A 63 13.90 1.50 -17.62
CA SER A 63 14.70 0.58 -18.43
C SER A 63 15.01 1.19 -19.80
N ASN A 64 14.02 1.75 -20.48
CA ASN A 64 14.18 2.38 -21.79
C ASN A 64 15.18 3.54 -21.72
N MET A 65 15.06 4.40 -20.72
CA MET A 65 15.98 5.52 -20.50
C MET A 65 17.42 5.05 -20.24
N SER A 66 17.58 3.97 -19.46
CA SER A 66 18.90 3.40 -19.17
C SER A 66 19.54 2.82 -20.44
N ASN A 67 18.75 2.18 -21.30
CA ASN A 67 19.22 1.70 -22.59
C ASN A 67 19.62 2.86 -23.51
N MET A 68 18.80 3.91 -23.62
CA MET A 68 19.10 5.10 -24.42
C MET A 68 20.39 5.80 -23.96
N LEU A 69 20.59 5.91 -22.63
CA LEU A 69 21.82 6.46 -22.05
C LEU A 69 23.06 5.63 -22.41
N SER A 70 22.93 4.32 -22.52
CA SER A 70 24.05 3.44 -22.88
C SER A 70 24.37 3.44 -24.38
N SER A 71 23.42 3.87 -25.23
CA SER A 71 23.55 3.80 -26.68
C SER A 71 23.81 5.15 -27.36
N THR A 72 23.64 6.29 -26.67
CA THR A 72 23.86 7.61 -27.26
C THR A 72 25.22 8.20 -26.84
N ASP A 73 25.98 8.68 -27.82
CA ASP A 73 27.25 9.39 -27.63
C ASP A 73 27.08 10.93 -27.66
N ASN A 74 25.88 11.40 -27.99
CA ASN A 74 25.57 12.82 -28.03
C ASN A 74 25.50 13.41 -26.62
N LYS A 75 26.52 14.19 -26.23
CA LYS A 75 26.62 14.82 -24.91
C LYS A 75 25.40 15.65 -24.50
N SER A 76 24.72 16.29 -25.46
CA SER A 76 23.50 17.08 -25.16
C SER A 76 22.36 16.16 -24.77
N GLU A 77 22.12 15.10 -25.54
CA GLU A 77 21.08 14.10 -25.27
C GLU A 77 21.37 13.34 -23.97
N VAL A 78 22.62 12.98 -23.69
CA VAL A 78 23.02 12.36 -22.42
C VAL A 78 22.64 13.25 -21.23
N LYS A 79 22.87 14.56 -21.34
CA LYS A 79 22.55 15.52 -20.27
C LYS A 79 21.04 15.62 -20.05
N GLU A 80 20.24 15.65 -21.12
CA GLU A 80 18.78 15.67 -21.06
C GLU A 80 18.21 14.37 -20.50
N LEU A 81 18.71 13.21 -20.94
CA LEU A 81 18.32 11.89 -20.42
C LEU A 81 18.67 11.72 -18.93
N MET A 82 19.81 12.24 -18.48
CA MET A 82 20.16 12.26 -17.05
C MET A 82 19.20 13.16 -16.25
N ALA A 83 18.82 14.32 -16.77
CA ALA A 83 17.86 15.21 -16.12
C ALA A 83 16.48 14.53 -15.99
N MET A 84 15.95 13.96 -17.08
CA MET A 84 14.71 13.20 -17.04
C MET A 84 14.78 12.01 -16.06
N LYS A 85 15.93 11.32 -15.97
CA LYS A 85 16.12 10.21 -15.03
C LYS A 85 16.07 10.70 -13.58
N GLN A 86 16.56 11.90 -13.29
CA GLN A 86 16.47 12.51 -11.97
C GLN A 86 15.02 12.86 -11.62
N GLU A 87 14.27 13.43 -12.57
CA GLU A 87 12.84 13.74 -12.39
C GLU A 87 12.02 12.47 -12.16
N LEU A 88 12.23 11.41 -12.95
CA LEU A 88 11.55 10.12 -12.76
C LEU A 88 11.82 9.53 -11.37
N ASN A 89 13.06 9.64 -10.88
CA ASN A 89 13.42 9.22 -9.53
C ASN A 89 12.74 10.08 -8.45
N ALA A 90 12.56 11.37 -8.68
CA ALA A 90 11.85 12.25 -7.76
C ALA A 90 10.37 11.86 -7.66
N VAL A 91 9.71 11.61 -8.79
CA VAL A 91 8.31 11.12 -8.82
C VAL A 91 8.20 9.78 -8.09
N TRP A 92 9.11 8.84 -8.34
CA TRP A 92 9.12 7.55 -7.65
C TRP A 92 9.22 7.69 -6.12
N LYS A 93 10.06 8.60 -5.63
CA LYS A 93 10.19 8.86 -4.19
C LYS A 93 8.89 9.37 -3.58
N GLU A 94 8.18 10.27 -4.26
CA GLU A 94 6.89 10.77 -3.77
C GLU A 94 5.79 9.70 -3.82
N VAL A 95 5.78 8.83 -4.84
CA VAL A 95 4.89 7.66 -4.89
C VAL A 95 5.14 6.75 -3.69
N VAL A 96 6.40 6.34 -3.45
CA VAL A 96 6.76 5.46 -2.32
C VAL A 96 6.39 6.10 -0.97
N LYS A 97 6.65 7.40 -0.81
CA LYS A 97 6.30 8.14 0.40
C LYS A 97 4.79 8.20 0.63
N SER A 98 4.00 8.35 -0.44
CA SER A 98 2.54 8.34 -0.36
C SER A 98 2.01 6.96 0.02
N LEU A 99 2.57 5.90 -0.56
CA LEU A 99 2.23 4.51 -0.21
C LEU A 99 2.56 4.16 1.25
N ARG A 100 3.66 4.69 1.80
CA ARG A 100 4.01 4.48 3.21
C ARG A 100 2.98 5.09 4.16
N ARG A 101 2.54 6.32 3.87
CA ARG A 101 1.51 7.00 4.68
C ARG A 101 0.17 6.27 4.70
N VAL A 102 -0.15 5.55 3.62
CA VAL A 102 -1.36 4.73 3.49
C VAL A 102 -1.28 3.45 4.31
N ASN A 103 -0.07 3.01 4.68
CA ASN A 103 0.18 1.74 5.36
C ASN A 103 0.55 1.89 6.85
N ASP A 104 0.58 3.13 7.36
CA ASP A 104 0.80 3.50 8.77
C ASP A 104 -0.54 3.72 9.49
#